data_AF-A0A328IRV9-F1
#
_entry.id   AF-A0A328IRV9-F1
#
_cell.length_a   1.000
_cell.length_b   1.000
_cell.length_c   1.000
_cell.angle_alpha   90.00
_cell.angle_beta   90.00
_cell.angle_gamma   90.00
#
_symmetry.space_group_name_H-M   'P 1'
#
loop_
_entity.id
_entity.type
_entity.pdbx_description
1 polymer ?
#
loop_
_entity_poly.entity_id
_entity_poly.type
_entity_poly.pdbx_seq_one_letter_code
_entity_poly.pdbx_strand_id
1 'polypeptide(L)' 'MKIFLDTANIDEIREGMKLGLVDGVTTNPTLVSRESVKFEQRVVEICETVRGPVSAEVTATD' A
#
# COMPACT_ATOMS: atom_id res chain seq x y z
N MET A 1 -3.39 -6.12 18.70
CA MET A 1 -2.52 -6.58 17.60
C MET A 1 -3.00 -5.88 16.34
N LYS A 2 -2.10 -5.38 15.48
CA LYS A 2 -2.50 -4.77 14.20
C LYS A 2 -2.11 -5.67 13.03
N ILE A 3 -2.90 -5.68 11.96
CA ILE A 3 -2.67 -6.48 10.75
C ILE A 3 -2.45 -5.51 9.58
N PHE A 4 -1.31 -5.65 8.91
CA PHE A 4 -0.94 -4.81 7.78
C PHE A 4 -0.88 -5.68 6.53
N LEU A 5 -1.39 -5.17 5.41
CA LEU A 5 -1.22 -5.82 4.11
C LEU A 5 0.09 -5.36 3.48
N ASP A 6 0.91 -6.32 3.04
CA ASP A 6 2.15 -6.06 2.32
C ASP A 6 1.93 -6.26 0.81
N THR A 7 1.34 -5.24 0.18
CA THR A 7 0.96 -5.30 -1.23
C THR A 7 0.90 -3.89 -1.82
N ALA A 8 1.03 -3.81 -3.13
CA ALA A 8 0.67 -2.62 -3.89
C ALA A 8 -0.63 -2.82 -4.67
N ASN A 9 -1.23 -4.02 -4.68
CA ASN A 9 -2.44 -4.31 -5.44
C ASN A 9 -3.66 -3.61 -4.79
N ILE A 10 -4.28 -2.70 -5.54
CA ILE A 10 -5.33 -1.86 -4.98
C ILE A 10 -6.62 -2.64 -4.67
N ASP A 11 -6.89 -3.72 -5.39
CA ASP A 11 -8.10 -4.52 -5.20
C ASP A 11 -7.98 -5.39 -3.94
N GLU A 12 -6.80 -5.95 -3.67
CA GLU A 12 -6.50 -6.64 -2.41
C GLU A 12 -6.64 -5.69 -1.21
N ILE A 13 -6.15 -4.46 -1.33
CA ILE A 13 -6.25 -3.44 -0.29
C ILE A 13 -7.73 -3.08 -0.04
N ARG A 14 -8.50 -2.82 -1.11
CA ARG A 14 -9.93 -2.52 -1.00
C ARG A 14 -10.71 -3.65 -0.32
N GLU A 15 -10.44 -4.91 -0.68
CA GLU A 15 -11.10 -6.05 -0.07
C GLU A 15 -10.71 -6.22 1.41
N GLY A 16 -9.41 -6.10 1.74
CA GLY A 16 -8.93 -6.14 3.13
C GLY A 16 -9.56 -5.06 4.01
N MET A 17 -9.68 -3.84 3.49
CA MET A 17 -10.35 -2.73 4.18
C MET A 17 -11.85 -2.98 4.35
N LYS A 18 -12.52 -3.57 3.34
CA LYS A 18 -13.95 -3.90 3.38
C LYS A 18 -14.28 -4.99 4.39
N LEU A 19 -13.39 -5.99 4.54
CA LEU A 19 -13.51 -7.04 5.54
C LEU A 19 -13.25 -6.53 6.97
N GLY A 20 -12.68 -5.34 7.13
CA GLY A 20 -12.35 -4.76 8.43
C GLY A 20 -11.22 -5.50 9.17
N LEU A 21 -10.39 -6.23 8.43
CA LEU A 21 -9.29 -7.05 8.97
C LEU A 21 -7.92 -6.36 8.90
N VAL A 22 -7.84 -5.22 8.21
CA VAL A 22 -6.58 -4.55 7.87
C VAL A 22 -6.53 -3.16 8.49
N ASP A 23 -5.45 -2.88 9.22
CA ASP A 23 -5.21 -1.62 9.91
C ASP A 23 -4.32 -0.65 9.11
N GLY A 24 -3.62 -1.14 8.10
CA GLY A 24 -2.66 -0.36 7.31
C GLY A 24 -2.03 -1.16 6.17
N VAL A 25 -1.17 -0.50 5.40
CA VAL A 25 -0.49 -1.10 4.24
C VAL A 25 1.01 -0.80 4.30
N THR A 26 1.83 -1.77 3.94
CA THR A 26 3.25 -1.57 3.63
C THR A 26 3.48 -1.74 2.14
N THR A 27 4.30 -0.86 1.55
CA THR A 27 4.68 -0.95 0.15
C THR A 27 6.15 -0.59 -0.06
N ASN A 28 6.69 -1.04 -1.19
CA ASN A 28 8.05 -0.79 -1.62
C ASN A 28 8.08 -0.67 -3.16
N PRO A 29 9.16 -0.12 -3.76
CA PRO A 29 9.26 0.05 -5.21
C PRO A 29 9.04 -1.24 -6.01
N THR A 30 9.46 -2.39 -5.47
CA THR A 30 9.30 -3.69 -6.15
C THR A 30 7.83 -4.08 -6.25
N LEU A 31 7.07 -3.97 -5.16
CA LEU A 31 5.63 -4.27 -5.16
C LEU A 31 4.88 -3.36 -6.14
N VAL A 32 5.17 -2.06 -6.12
CA VAL A 32 4.49 -1.12 -7.03
C VAL A 32 4.87 -1.36 -8.49
N SER A 33 6.12 -1.72 -8.79
CA SER A 33 6.55 -2.01 -10.16
C SER A 33 5.79 -3.18 -10.80
N ARG A 34 5.31 -4.14 -10.00
CA ARG A 34 4.51 -5.29 -10.48
C ARG A 34 3.11 -4.87 -10.93
N GLU A 35 2.61 -3.77 -10.40
CA GLU A 35 1.29 -3.21 -10.74
C GLU A 35 1.32 -2.37 -12.02
N SER A 36 2.51 -2.14 -12.62
CA SER A 36 2.68 -1.34 -13.84
C SER A 36 2.15 0.11 -13.73
N VAL A 37 2.21 0.69 -12.53
CA VAL A 37 1.81 2.09 -12.23
C VAL A 37 3.00 2.87 -11.68
N LYS A 38 3.01 4.20 -11.87
CA LYS A 38 4.04 5.06 -11.27
C LYS A 38 3.97 4.99 -9.74
N PHE A 39 5.14 5.01 -9.10
CA PHE A 39 5.25 4.83 -7.65
C PHE A 39 4.40 5.83 -6.87
N GLU A 40 4.55 7.12 -7.16
CA GLU A 40 3.85 8.20 -6.47
C GLU A 40 2.34 8.12 -6.68
N GLN A 41 1.90 7.76 -7.88
CA GLN A 41 0.47 7.61 -8.19
C GLN A 41 -0.14 6.48 -7.37
N ARG A 42 0.52 5.31 -7.31
CA ARG A 42 0.00 4.19 -6.53
C ARG A 42 0.06 4.47 -5.03
N VAL A 43 1.11 5.12 -4.52
CA VAL A 43 1.16 5.49 -3.09
C VAL A 43 0.02 6.45 -2.73
N VAL A 44 -0.27 7.45 -3.56
CA VAL A 44 -1.43 8.35 -3.34
C VAL A 44 -2.74 7.56 -3.34
N GLU A 45 -2.94 6.68 -4.33
CA GLU A 45 -4.15 5.84 -4.42
C GLU A 45 -4.33 4.95 -3.18
N ILE A 46 -3.23 4.39 -2.64
CA ILE A 46 -3.24 3.59 -1.41
C ILE A 46 -3.62 4.48 -0.22
N CYS A 47 -3.03 5.67 -0.08
CA CYS A 47 -3.35 6.61 1.00
C CYS A 47 -4.81 7.09 0.98
N GLU A 48 -5.41 7.26 -0.21
CA GLU A 48 -6.83 7.61 -0.35
C GLU A 48 -7.76 6.44 0.03
N THR A 49 -7.30 5.20 -0.19
CA THR A 49 -8.08 3.98 0.07
C THR A 49 -7.99 3.55 1.54
N VAL A 50 -6.80 3.67 2.15
CA VAL A 50 -6.48 3.12 3.47
C VAL A 50 -6.72 4.18 4.55
N ARG A 51 -7.70 3.91 5.43
CA ARG A 51 -7.97 4.76 6.62
C ARG A 51 -7.03 4.44 7.78
N GLY A 52 -5.73 4.36 7.50
CA GLY A 52 -4.70 3.89 8.43
C GLY A 52 -3.29 4.20 7.92
N PRO A 53 -2.24 3.73 8.62
CA PRO A 53 -0.85 3.97 8.22
C PRO A 53 -0.52 3.33 6.87
N VAL A 54 0.21 4.07 6.04
CA VAL A 54 0.77 3.59 4.78
C VAL A 54 2.28 3.80 4.83
N SER A 55 3.05 2.72 4.80
CA SER A 55 4.51 2.78 4.73
C SER A 55 4.94 2.74 3.26
N ALA A 56 5.71 3.74 2.81
CA ALA A 56 6.30 3.78 1.48
C ALA A 56 7.83 3.96 1.60
N GLU A 57 8.58 3.08 0.93
CA GLU A 57 10.04 3.08 0.95
C GLU A 57 10.64 4.08 -0.04
N VAL A 58 11.69 4.79 0.39
CA VAL A 58 12.50 5.67 -0.46
C VAL A 58 13.64 4.89 -1.11
N THR A 59 14.14 5.35 -2.25
CA THR A 59 15.26 4.72 -2.96
C THR A 59 16.60 5.43 -2.76
N ALA A 60 16.60 6.64 -2.20
CA ALA A 60 17.82 7.34 -1.82
C ALA A 60 18.51 6.59 -0.67
N THR A 61 19.84 6.54 -0.72
CA THR A 61 20.66 5.83 0.28
C THR A 61 21.46 6.79 1.16
N ASP A 62 21.31 8.10 0.92
CA ASP A 62 22.00 9.22 1.56
C ASP A 62 21.03 10.24 2.18
#